data_AF-A0A956K8K6-F1
#
_entry.id   AF-A0A956K8K6-F1
#
_cell.length_a   1.000
_cell.length_b   1.000
_cell.length_c   1.000
_cell.angle_alpha   90.00
_cell.angle_beta   90.00
_cell.angle_gamma   90.00
#
_symmetry.space_group_name_H-M   'P 1'
#
loop_
_entity.id
_entity.type
_entity.pdbx_description
1 polymer ?
#
loop_
_entity_poly.entity_id
_entity_poly.type
_entity_poly.pdbx_seq_one_letter_code
_entity_poly.pdbx_strand_id
1 'polypeptide(L)'
;MPGLEGESLLFEALERTLDGRRRWNRSAVDFIGHLLGVMRSIANHEATRRGLDVVALTSSMDLIALDSPESALSADDQIQRLRAHFGDRNDSLALQVLDAMGLGCDGPTIRLQLGLDQTQLETVIRRIRRIATTVVAC
;
A
#
# COMPACT_ATOMS: atom_id res chain seq x y z
N MET A 1 -23.00 -6.24 16.27
CA MET A 1 -21.96 -7.16 16.76
C MET A 1 -20.61 -6.48 16.59
N PRO A 2 -19.83 -6.35 17.67
CA PRO A 2 -18.64 -5.50 17.74
C PRO A 2 -17.54 -6.11 16.87
N GLY A 3 -17.09 -5.37 15.86
CA GLY A 3 -16.18 -5.92 14.87
C GLY A 3 -15.44 -4.81 14.17
N LEU A 4 -14.21 -4.57 14.62
CA LEU A 4 -13.22 -3.60 14.11
C LEU A 4 -13.39 -2.17 14.64
N GLU A 5 -13.57 -2.00 15.95
CA GLU A 5 -13.28 -0.72 16.58
C GLU A 5 -11.75 -0.52 16.63
N GLY A 6 -11.28 0.69 16.27
CA GLY A 6 -9.86 1.00 16.15
C GLY A 6 -9.06 0.75 17.43
N GLU A 7 -9.71 0.85 18.58
CA GLU A 7 -9.13 0.56 19.90
C GLU A 7 -8.79 -0.93 20.06
N SER A 8 -9.65 -1.84 19.63
CA SER A 8 -9.37 -3.29 19.68
C SER A 8 -8.17 -3.65 18.78
N LEU A 9 -8.06 -3.03 17.61
CA LEU A 9 -6.92 -3.23 16.72
C LEU A 9 -5.61 -2.75 17.37
N LEU A 10 -5.65 -1.61 18.05
CA LEU A 10 -4.49 -1.04 18.73
C LEU A 10 -4.03 -1.94 19.89
N PHE A 11 -4.95 -2.41 20.72
CA PHE A 11 -4.62 -3.30 21.84
C PHE A 11 -4.05 -4.63 21.36
N GLU A 12 -4.67 -5.25 20.34
CA GLU A 12 -4.15 -6.48 19.74
C GLU A 12 -2.76 -6.26 19.12
N ALA A 13 -2.52 -5.10 18.49
CA ALA A 13 -1.21 -4.76 17.94
C ALA A 13 -0.14 -4.59 19.02
N LEU A 14 -0.49 -3.97 20.16
CA LEU A 14 0.38 -3.85 21.32
C LEU A 14 0.70 -5.22 21.91
N GLU A 15 -0.33 -6.05 22.15
CA GLU A 15 -0.17 -7.37 22.74
C GLU A 15 0.73 -8.27 21.90
N ARG A 16 0.50 -8.34 20.58
CA ARG A 16 1.35 -9.08 19.63
C ARG A 16 2.77 -8.56 19.54
N THR A 17 3.00 -7.30 19.89
CA THR A 17 4.34 -6.71 19.90
C THR A 17 5.06 -7.05 21.19
N LEU A 18 4.36 -7.02 22.33
CA LEU A 18 4.91 -7.32 23.66
C LEU A 18 5.17 -8.82 23.87
N ASP A 19 4.30 -9.68 23.33
CA ASP A 19 4.45 -11.14 23.40
C ASP A 19 5.45 -11.72 22.38
N GLY A 20 5.96 -10.87 21.47
CA GLY A 20 6.97 -11.21 20.47
C GLY A 20 6.43 -11.85 19.18
N ARG A 21 5.12 -12.05 19.01
CA ARG A 21 4.53 -12.57 17.77
C ARG A 21 4.74 -11.63 16.57
N ARG A 22 4.93 -10.33 16.83
CA ARG A 22 5.33 -9.31 15.84
C ARG A 22 6.64 -8.68 16.26
N ARG A 23 7.71 -9.03 15.54
CA ARG A 23 9.03 -8.48 15.79
C ARG A 23 9.16 -7.07 15.23
N TRP A 24 9.40 -6.09 16.10
CA TRP A 24 9.66 -4.71 15.69
C TRP A 24 11.09 -4.54 15.15
N ASN A 25 11.20 -4.16 13.87
CA ASN A 25 12.48 -3.78 13.27
C ASN A 25 12.74 -2.28 13.45
N ARG A 26 13.46 -1.92 14.52
CA ARG A 26 13.77 -0.54 14.91
C ARG A 26 14.63 0.23 13.89
N SER A 27 15.36 -0.47 13.02
CA SER A 27 16.15 0.18 11.98
C SER A 27 15.33 0.54 10.73
N ALA A 28 14.12 -0.02 10.61
CA ALA A 28 13.26 0.16 9.44
C ALA A 28 12.06 1.09 9.73
N VAL A 29 11.46 1.00 10.92
CA VAL A 29 10.26 1.79 11.26
C VAL A 29 10.28 2.21 12.74
N ASP A 30 9.66 3.35 13.05
CA ASP A 30 9.45 3.77 14.43
C ASP A 30 8.33 2.96 15.11
N PHE A 31 8.13 3.16 16.41
CA PHE A 31 7.18 2.36 17.20
C PHE A 31 5.73 2.53 16.72
N ILE A 32 5.35 3.76 16.35
CA ILE A 32 4.00 4.07 15.88
C ILE A 32 3.77 3.46 14.49
N GLY A 33 4.74 3.56 13.57
CA GLY A 33 4.70 2.93 12.26
C GLY A 33 4.63 1.40 12.33
N HIS A 34 5.36 0.79 13.27
CA HIS A 34 5.24 -0.64 13.57
C HIS A 34 3.82 -1.01 14.00
N LEU A 35 3.23 -0.29 14.95
CA LEU A 35 1.86 -0.57 15.42
C LEU A 35 0.82 -0.38 14.31
N LEU A 36 0.93 0.68 13.50
CA LEU A 36 0.05 0.91 12.36
C LEU A 36 0.13 -0.22 11.33
N GLY A 37 1.34 -0.74 11.07
CA GLY A 37 1.54 -1.89 10.19
C GLY A 37 0.90 -3.17 10.75
N VAL A 38 1.01 -3.40 12.05
CA VAL A 38 0.38 -4.56 12.71
C VAL A 38 -1.14 -4.44 12.70
N MET A 39 -1.70 -3.27 13.04
CA MET A 39 -3.14 -2.99 13.00
C MET A 39 -3.73 -3.23 11.61
N ARG A 40 -3.04 -2.76 10.55
CA ARG A 40 -3.46 -3.01 9.17
C ARG A 40 -3.45 -4.50 8.82
N SER A 41 -2.42 -5.21 9.25
CA SER A 41 -2.34 -6.66 9.01
C SER A 41 -3.46 -7.42 9.72
N ILE A 42 -3.85 -7.01 10.93
CA ILE A 42 -5.00 -7.59 11.66
C ILE A 42 -6.30 -7.28 10.92
N ALA A 43 -6.53 -6.00 10.58
CA ALA A 43 -7.74 -5.58 9.90
C ALA A 43 -7.92 -6.28 8.55
N ASN A 44 -6.85 -6.40 7.77
CA ASN A 44 -6.88 -7.09 6.48
C ASN A 44 -7.19 -8.59 6.66
N HIS A 45 -6.57 -9.25 7.64
CA HIS A 45 -6.83 -10.67 7.92
C HIS A 45 -8.29 -10.93 8.33
N GLU A 46 -8.86 -10.07 9.19
CA GLU A 46 -10.26 -10.18 9.61
C GLU A 46 -11.23 -9.87 8.46
N ALA A 47 -10.87 -8.94 7.58
CA ALA A 47 -11.66 -8.63 6.41
C ALA A 47 -11.67 -9.80 5.41
N THR A 48 -10.50 -10.37 5.09
CA THR A 48 -10.40 -11.59 4.27
C THR A 48 -11.20 -12.75 4.87
N ARG A 49 -11.14 -12.94 6.21
CA ARG A 49 -11.94 -13.98 6.89
C ARG A 49 -13.45 -13.77 6.73
N ARG A 50 -13.90 -12.53 6.59
CA ARG A 50 -15.31 -12.16 6.35
C ARG A 50 -15.70 -12.16 4.87
N GLY A 51 -14.78 -12.53 3.96
CA GLY A 51 -15.01 -12.45 2.52
C GLY A 51 -15.05 -11.02 1.98
N LEU A 52 -14.53 -10.05 2.74
CA LEU A 52 -14.37 -8.67 2.31
C LEU A 52 -12.95 -8.51 1.76
N ASP A 53 -12.84 -8.18 0.48
CA ASP A 53 -11.56 -7.88 -0.14
C ASP A 53 -11.20 -6.42 0.16
N VAL A 54 -10.34 -6.21 1.16
CA VAL A 54 -10.03 -4.86 1.66
C VAL A 54 -8.62 -4.49 1.22
N VAL A 55 -8.55 -3.83 0.07
CA VAL A 55 -7.31 -3.25 -0.44
C VAL A 55 -6.79 -2.23 0.58
N ALA A 56 -5.62 -2.53 1.13
CA ALA A 56 -4.89 -1.74 2.12
C ALA A 56 -4.45 -0.37 1.58
N LEU A 57 -5.37 0.60 1.56
CA LEU A 57 -5.12 1.94 1.06
C LEU A 57 -4.49 2.85 2.13
N THR A 58 -3.17 2.83 2.30
CA THR A 58 -2.45 4.04 2.75
C THR A 58 -1.08 4.04 2.08
N SER A 59 -0.52 5.12 1.53
CA SER A 59 -0.82 6.55 1.66
C SER A 59 -0.68 7.20 0.27
N SER A 60 -1.79 7.67 -0.30
CA SER A 60 -1.91 8.64 -1.39
C SER A 60 -3.40 8.88 -1.62
N MET A 61 -4.06 9.56 -0.68
CA MET A 61 -5.51 9.74 -0.64
C MET A 61 -6.07 10.68 -1.74
N ASP A 62 -5.33 10.91 -2.83
CA ASP A 62 -5.76 11.78 -3.94
C ASP A 62 -5.66 11.12 -5.34
N LEU A 63 -5.31 9.83 -5.45
CA LEU A 63 -5.08 9.26 -6.79
C LEU A 63 -6.35 8.76 -7.53
N ILE A 64 -7.49 8.59 -6.84
CA ILE A 64 -8.69 8.04 -7.47
C ILE A 64 -9.95 8.68 -6.86
N ALA A 65 -10.11 9.99 -7.04
CA ALA A 65 -11.42 10.61 -7.12
C ALA A 65 -11.66 10.97 -8.60
N LEU A 66 -11.85 9.94 -9.44
CA LEU A 66 -12.38 10.13 -10.79
C LEU A 66 -13.86 9.79 -10.73
N ASP A 67 -14.62 10.88 -10.68
CA ASP A 67 -16.07 10.97 -10.71
C ASP A 67 -16.61 10.37 -12.03
N SER A 68 -17.08 9.13 -11.99
CA SER A 68 -18.13 8.63 -12.90
C SER A 68 -18.61 7.24 -12.45
N PRO A 69 -19.92 7.04 -12.19
CA PRO A 69 -20.49 5.75 -11.79
C PRO A 69 -20.44 4.67 -12.91
N GLU A 70 -19.98 5.00 -14.11
CA GLU A 70 -19.87 4.05 -15.24
C GLU A 70 -18.47 3.40 -15.38
N SER A 71 -17.49 3.74 -14.53
CA SER A 71 -16.10 3.25 -14.63
C SER A 71 -15.62 2.57 -13.34
N ALA A 72 -16.47 1.77 -12.71
CA ALA A 72 -16.12 1.02 -11.50
C ALA A 72 -15.25 -0.20 -11.81
N LEU A 73 -14.04 0.02 -12.36
CA LEU A 73 -12.99 -0.98 -12.27
C LEU A 73 -12.61 -1.13 -10.81
N SER A 74 -12.58 -2.37 -10.31
CA SER A 74 -12.05 -2.64 -8.98
C SER A 74 -10.65 -2.04 -8.87
N ALA A 75 -10.27 -1.56 -7.68
CA ALA A 75 -8.92 -1.08 -7.43
C ALA A 75 -7.86 -2.11 -7.85
N ASP A 76 -8.18 -3.40 -7.73
CA ASP A 76 -7.35 -4.51 -8.20
C ASP A 76 -7.17 -4.55 -9.71
N ASP A 77 -8.24 -4.34 -10.49
CA ASP A 77 -8.16 -4.25 -11.94
C ASP A 77 -7.28 -3.07 -12.38
N GLN A 78 -7.37 -1.95 -11.66
CA GLN A 78 -6.56 -0.76 -11.94
C GLN A 78 -5.07 -1.02 -11.69
N ILE A 79 -4.74 -1.68 -10.57
CA ILE A 79 -3.36 -2.08 -10.23
C ILE A 79 -2.84 -3.09 -11.25
N GLN A 80 -3.66 -4.05 -11.67
CA GLN A 80 -3.28 -5.08 -12.62
C GLN A 80 -2.99 -4.50 -14.01
N ARG A 81 -3.80 -3.54 -14.47
CA ARG A 81 -3.56 -2.82 -15.74
C ARG A 81 -2.28 -1.98 -15.69
N LEU A 82 -2.01 -1.33 -14.56
CA LEU A 82 -0.74 -0.61 -14.34
C LEU A 82 0.46 -1.56 -14.39
N ARG A 83 0.38 -2.71 -13.72
CA ARG A 83 1.43 -3.75 -13.77
C ARG A 83 1.65 -4.27 -15.18
N ALA A 84 0.59 -4.54 -15.93
CA ALA A 84 0.70 -4.96 -17.33
C ALA A 84 1.40 -3.90 -18.18
N HIS A 85 1.01 -2.63 -18.05
CA HIS A 85 1.60 -1.53 -18.80
C HIS A 85 3.11 -1.37 -18.59
N PHE A 86 3.58 -1.48 -17.34
CA PHE A 86 5.01 -1.42 -17.04
C PHE A 86 5.74 -2.72 -17.38
N GLY A 87 5.07 -3.86 -17.30
CA GLY A 87 5.58 -5.17 -17.72
C GLY A 87 5.88 -5.22 -19.22
N ASP A 88 4.94 -4.79 -20.07
CA ASP A 88 5.10 -4.78 -21.53
C ASP A 88 6.27 -3.90 -22.00
N ARG A 89 6.62 -2.88 -21.21
CA ARG A 89 7.73 -1.95 -21.49
C ARG A 89 9.03 -2.31 -20.78
N ASN A 90 9.04 -3.43 -20.05
CA ASN A 90 10.17 -3.91 -19.25
C ASN A 90 10.70 -2.87 -18.23
N ASP A 91 9.80 -2.05 -17.68
CA ASP A 91 10.13 -0.98 -16.72
C ASP A 91 10.15 -1.54 -15.29
N SER A 92 11.19 -2.32 -15.02
CA SER A 92 11.37 -3.05 -13.75
C SER A 92 11.39 -2.13 -12.52
N LEU A 93 11.90 -0.90 -12.67
CA LEU A 93 11.97 0.05 -11.58
C LEU A 93 10.59 0.62 -11.22
N ALA A 94 9.74 0.92 -12.19
CA ALA A 94 8.36 1.34 -11.92
C ALA A 94 7.56 0.23 -11.22
N LEU A 95 7.73 -1.02 -11.63
CA LEU A 95 7.08 -2.17 -11.00
C LEU A 95 7.51 -2.32 -9.54
N GLN A 96 8.82 -2.24 -9.26
CA GLN A 96 9.33 -2.34 -7.89
C GLN A 96 8.84 -1.20 -6.98
N VAL A 97 8.78 0.04 -7.50
CA VAL A 97 8.22 1.18 -6.75
C VAL A 97 6.71 0.99 -6.52
N LEU A 98 5.96 0.54 -7.54
CA LEU A 98 4.53 0.27 -7.42
C LEU A 98 4.24 -0.83 -6.40
N ASP A 99 5.03 -1.90 -6.38
CA ASP A 99 4.90 -3.00 -5.42
C ASP A 99 5.26 -2.54 -4.00
N ALA A 100 6.33 -1.77 -3.83
CA ALA A 100 6.69 -1.22 -2.52
C ALA A 100 5.63 -0.25 -1.99
N MET A 101 4.99 0.54 -2.86
CA MET A 101 3.84 1.36 -2.51
C MET A 101 2.62 0.50 -2.11
N GLY A 102 2.36 -0.61 -2.82
CA GLY A 102 1.29 -1.55 -2.49
C GLY A 102 1.51 -2.27 -1.16
N LEU A 103 2.77 -2.46 -0.75
CA LEU A 103 3.15 -2.97 0.56
C LEU A 103 3.07 -1.91 1.68
N GLY A 104 2.77 -0.65 1.34
CA GLY A 104 2.67 0.46 2.29
C GLY A 104 4.00 1.01 2.75
N CYS A 105 5.10 0.76 2.02
CA CYS A 105 6.40 1.37 2.31
C CYS A 105 6.32 2.89 2.14
N ASP A 106 6.96 3.65 3.03
CA ASP A 106 7.09 5.10 2.89
C ASP A 106 8.23 5.47 1.93
N GLY A 107 8.23 6.72 1.44
CA GLY A 107 9.23 7.20 0.48
C GLY A 107 10.69 6.97 0.90
N PRO A 108 11.07 7.26 2.16
CA PRO A 108 12.41 6.93 2.67
C PRO A 108 12.74 5.43 2.63
N THR A 109 11.80 4.56 2.99
CA THR A 109 11.99 3.10 2.93
C THR A 109 12.16 2.61 1.50
N ILE A 110 11.36 3.12 0.56
CA ILE A 110 11.47 2.77 -0.87
C ILE A 110 12.84 3.20 -1.42
N ARG A 111 13.32 4.39 -1.05
CA ARG A 111 14.66 4.87 -1.42
C ARG A 111 15.77 3.95 -0.93
N LEU A 112 15.70 3.55 0.34
CA LEU A 112 16.69 2.67 0.94
C LEU A 112 16.68 1.27 0.31
N GLN A 113 15.49 0.70 0.08
CA GLN A 113 15.33 -0.65 -0.48
C GLN A 113 15.75 -0.74 -1.95
N LEU A 114 15.47 0.29 -2.75
CA LEU A 114 15.71 0.29 -4.19
C LEU A 114 17.01 1.03 -4.58
N GLY A 115 17.76 1.54 -3.59
CA GLY A 115 18.99 2.30 -3.82
C GLY A 115 18.76 3.62 -4.58
N LEU A 116 17.59 4.24 -4.40
CA LEU A 116 17.19 5.45 -5.10
C LEU A 116 17.51 6.71 -4.31
N ASP A 117 17.97 7.74 -5.03
CA ASP A 117 17.95 9.10 -4.49
C ASP A 117 16.52 9.67 -4.46
N GLN A 118 16.35 10.83 -3.83
CA GLN A 118 15.04 11.47 -3.70
C GLN A 118 14.43 11.83 -5.06
N THR A 119 15.24 12.41 -5.94
CA THR A 119 14.83 12.90 -7.26
C THR A 119 14.42 11.73 -8.17
N GLN A 120 15.13 10.60 -8.09
CA GLN A 120 14.86 9.37 -8.80
C GLN A 120 13.52 8.78 -8.36
N LEU A 121 13.28 8.67 -7.05
CA LEU A 121 11.99 8.19 -6.54
C LEU A 121 10.84 9.11 -6.98
N GLU A 122 10.99 10.43 -6.82
CA GLU A 122 9.96 11.39 -7.23
C GLU A 122 9.66 11.33 -8.73
N THR A 123 10.68 11.11 -9.55
CA THR A 123 10.56 10.95 -11.01
C THR A 123 9.75 9.69 -11.35
N VAL A 124 10.06 8.57 -10.71
CA VAL A 124 9.33 7.31 -10.94
C VAL A 124 7.88 7.43 -10.46
N ILE A 125 7.64 8.05 -9.29
CA ILE A 125 6.28 8.28 -8.77
C ILE A 125 5.48 9.17 -9.74
N ARG A 126 6.04 10.29 -10.22
CA ARG A 126 5.36 11.16 -11.20
C ARG A 126 5.00 10.41 -12.47
N ARG A 127 5.89 9.54 -12.96
CA ARG A 127 5.64 8.70 -14.12
C ARG A 127 4.51 7.69 -13.87
N ILE A 128 4.52 7.00 -12.73
CA ILE A 128 3.46 6.06 -12.33
C ILE A 128 2.11 6.79 -12.29
N ARG A 129 2.04 7.97 -11.65
CA ARG A 129 0.81 8.77 -11.57
C ARG A 129 0.28 9.15 -12.96
N ARG A 130 1.15 9.65 -13.84
CA ARG A 130 0.76 10.05 -15.21
C ARG A 130 0.16 8.87 -15.99
N ILE A 131 0.76 7.69 -15.86
CA ILE A 131 0.29 6.48 -16.55
C ILE A 131 -0.99 5.95 -15.91
N ALA A 132 -1.12 5.99 -14.58
CA ALA A 132 -2.35 5.61 -13.89
C ALA A 132 -3.55 6.39 -14.42
N THR A 133 -3.42 7.72 -14.57
CA THR A 133 -4.49 8.56 -15.16
C THR A 133 -4.82 8.18 -16.61
N THR A 134 -3.85 7.66 -17.37
CA THR A 134 -4.07 7.30 -18.79
C THR A 134 -4.66 5.89 -18.95
N VAL A 135 -4.24 4.95 -18.11
CA VAL A 135 -4.58 3.52 -18.22
C VAL A 135 -5.88 3.17 -17.48
N VAL A 136 -6.21 3.92 -16.43
CA VAL A 136 -7.44 3.73 -15.64
C VAL A 136 -8.63 4.49 -16.22
N ALA A 137 -8.40 5.56 -16.99
CA ALA A 137 -9.46 6.33 -17.65
C ALA A 137 -9.93 5.74 -19.01
N CYS A 138 -9.36 4.60 -19.43
CA CYS A 138 -9.76 3.84 -20.62
C CYS A 138 -10.55 2.58 -20.22
#